data_AF-A0A7C6MDY1-F1
#
_entry.id   AF-A0A7C6MDY1-F1
#
_cell.length_a   1.000
_cell.length_b   1.000
_cell.length_c   1.000
_cell.angle_alpha   90.00
_cell.angle_beta   90.00
_cell.angle_gamma   90.00
#
_symmetry.space_group_name_H-M   'P 1'
#
loop_
_entity.id
_entity.type
_entity.pdbx_description
1 polymer ?
#
loop_
_entity_poly.entity_id
_entity_poly.type
_entity_poly.pdbx_seq_one_letter_code
_entity_poly.pdbx_strand_id
1 'polypeptide(L)'
;MSMSLDDSPIEHDEVPGIKGALLRYRVMAYVVGILLVVLVVVGMPLKYVGDNDVVVVATGVPHGWLYMVLLITAYDLGRRVRWPWLRLILIALAGTIPFLSFVAEHYATKDVRGRLAALASPASN
;
A
#
# COMPACT_ATOMS: atom_id res chain seq x y z
N MET A 1 -7.08 2.94 34.02
CA MET A 1 -6.61 3.72 32.85
C MET A 1 -5.36 3.05 32.32
N SER A 2 -5.53 1.98 31.54
CA SER A 2 -4.42 1.25 30.93
C SER A 2 -3.96 2.03 29.71
N MET A 3 -2.83 2.72 29.84
CA MET A 3 -2.12 3.32 28.72
C MET A 3 -1.81 2.20 27.72
N SER A 4 -2.53 2.19 26.60
CA SER A 4 -2.33 1.18 25.56
C SER A 4 -0.94 1.42 24.96
N LEU A 5 -0.12 0.36 24.84
CA LEU A 5 1.24 0.46 24.29
C LEU A 5 1.27 0.87 22.80
N ASP A 6 0.10 1.08 22.20
CA ASP A 6 -0.10 1.46 20.79
C ASP A 6 -0.29 2.98 20.61
N ASP A 7 -0.29 3.77 21.68
CA ASP A 7 -0.45 5.24 21.64
C ASP A 7 0.87 6.02 21.85
N SER A 8 2.01 5.32 21.94
CA SER A 8 3.31 5.98 22.06
C SER A 8 3.58 6.87 20.84
N PRO A 9 3.96 8.15 21.03
CA PRO A 9 4.32 9.04 19.94
C PRO A 9 5.42 8.43 19.06
N ILE A 10 5.38 8.71 17.76
CA ILE A 10 6.47 8.34 16.86
C ILE A 10 7.71 9.15 17.25
N GLU A 11 8.84 8.47 17.45
CA GLU A 11 10.09 9.10 17.85
C GLU A 11 10.90 9.59 16.63
N HIS A 12 11.78 10.57 16.82
CA HIS A 12 12.53 11.20 15.72
C HIS A 12 13.51 10.25 15.03
N ASP A 13 14.05 9.27 15.76
CA ASP A 13 14.96 8.23 15.28
C ASP A 13 14.22 7.16 14.43
N GLU A 14 12.91 7.00 14.60
CA GLU A 14 12.08 6.09 13.78
C GLU A 14 11.81 6.64 12.36
N VAL A 15 11.95 7.96 12.17
CA VAL A 15 11.60 8.68 10.92
C VAL A 15 12.30 8.13 9.67
N PRO A 16 13.62 7.88 9.65
CA PRO A 16 14.29 7.30 8.49
C PRO A 16 13.73 5.92 8.12
N GLY A 17 13.41 5.09 9.12
CA GLY A 17 12.82 3.77 8.93
C GLY A 17 11.43 3.84 8.31
N ILE A 18 10.59 4.77 8.77
CA ILE A 18 9.25 5.02 8.23
C ILE A 18 9.31 5.50 6.78
N LYS A 19 10.22 6.43 6.45
CA LYS A 19 10.41 6.91 5.07
C LYS A 19 10.82 5.76 4.12
N GLY A 20 11.72 4.90 4.57
CA GLY A 20 12.13 3.72 3.81
C GLY A 20 10.99 2.71 3.60
N ALA A 21 10.20 2.43 4.65
CA ALA A 21 9.03 1.57 4.57
C ALA A 21 7.97 2.13 3.63
N LEU A 22 7.73 3.45 3.70
CA LEU A 22 6.80 4.13 2.80
C LEU A 22 7.24 3.99 1.34
N LEU A 23 8.52 4.20 1.03
CA LEU A 23 9.02 4.04 -0.33
C LEU A 23 8.78 2.62 -0.87
N ARG A 24 9.12 1.59 -0.08
CA ARG A 24 8.91 0.18 -0.45
C ARG A 24 7.44 -0.12 -0.73
N TYR A 25 6.56 0.31 0.18
CA TYR A 25 5.11 0.17 0.00
C TYR A 25 4.61 0.89 -1.26
N ARG A 26 5.04 2.13 -1.50
CA ARG A 26 4.63 2.91 -2.69
C ARG A 26 5.03 2.21 -3.98
N VAL A 27 6.31 1.80 -4.09
CA VAL A 27 6.80 1.08 -5.28
C VAL A 27 5.96 -0.17 -5.53
N MET A 28 5.72 -0.97 -4.49
CA MET A 28 4.89 -2.18 -4.62
C MET A 28 3.45 -1.86 -5.03
N ALA A 29 2.83 -0.82 -4.45
CA ALA A 29 1.46 -0.42 -4.78
C ALA A 29 1.33 -0.01 -6.25
N TYR A 30 2.29 0.76 -6.79
CA TYR A 30 2.28 1.12 -8.21
C TYR A 30 2.53 -0.10 -9.11
N VAL A 31 3.50 -0.95 -8.79
CA VAL A 31 3.81 -2.14 -9.60
C VAL A 31 2.61 -3.09 -9.66
N VAL A 32 2.02 -3.42 -8.50
CA VAL A 32 0.85 -4.30 -8.41
C VAL A 32 -0.37 -3.67 -9.06
N GLY A 33 -0.60 -2.38 -8.82
CA GLY A 33 -1.73 -1.63 -9.37
C GLY A 33 -1.69 -1.54 -10.90
N ILE A 34 -0.53 -1.20 -11.49
CA ILE A 34 -0.37 -1.13 -12.96
C ILE A 34 -0.59 -2.52 -13.56
N LEU A 35 0.03 -3.53 -12.98
CA LEU A 35 -0.05 -4.90 -13.48
C LEU A 35 -1.49 -5.45 -13.41
N LEU A 36 -2.25 -5.12 -12.35
CA LEU A 36 -3.67 -5.46 -12.27
C LEU A 36 -4.53 -4.65 -13.24
N VAL A 37 -4.20 -3.38 -13.50
CA VAL A 37 -4.87 -2.58 -14.55
C VAL A 37 -4.64 -3.20 -15.93
N VAL A 38 -3.43 -3.65 -16.26
CA VAL A 38 -3.15 -4.33 -17.54
C VAL A 38 -3.93 -5.64 -17.63
N LEU A 39 -3.97 -6.43 -16.55
CA LEU A 39 -4.74 -7.67 -16.50
C LEU A 39 -6.22 -7.43 -16.83
N VAL A 40 -6.83 -6.42 -16.19
CA VAL A 40 -8.27 -6.16 -16.33
C VAL A 40 -8.59 -5.42 -17.63
N VAL A 41 -7.84 -4.39 -17.99
CA VAL A 41 -8.16 -3.51 -19.13
C VAL A 41 -7.68 -4.09 -20.46
N VAL A 42 -6.60 -4.90 -20.46
CA VAL A 42 -6.07 -5.52 -21.69
C VAL A 42 -6.35 -7.03 -21.70
N GLY A 43 -6.03 -7.72 -20.60
CA GLY A 43 -6.16 -9.17 -20.52
C GLY A 43 -7.61 -9.65 -20.65
N MET A 44 -8.56 -9.02 -19.94
CA MET A 44 -9.96 -9.45 -20.01
C MET A 44 -10.59 -9.20 -21.39
N PRO A 45 -10.46 -8.01 -22.02
CA PRO A 45 -10.98 -7.83 -23.39
C PRO A 45 -10.33 -8.77 -24.40
N LEU A 46 -9.02 -8.99 -24.33
CA LEU A 46 -8.34 -9.92 -25.24
C LEU A 46 -8.83 -11.35 -25.07
N LYS A 47 -9.07 -11.78 -23.82
CA LYS A 47 -9.63 -13.10 -23.52
C LYS A 47 -11.05 -13.27 -24.05
N TYR A 48 -11.93 -12.29 -23.83
CA TYR A 48 -13.34 -12.45 -24.21
C TYR A 48 -13.65 -12.13 -25.67
N VAL A 49 -12.87 -11.25 -26.31
CA VAL A 49 -13.08 -10.84 -27.71
C VAL A 49 -12.20 -11.63 -28.67
N GLY A 50 -10.97 -11.95 -28.26
CA GLY A 50 -9.96 -12.60 -29.09
C GLY A 50 -9.65 -14.04 -28.70
N ASP A 51 -10.36 -14.61 -27.72
CA ASP A 51 -10.20 -15.98 -27.20
C ASP A 51 -8.74 -16.33 -26.83
N ASN A 52 -8.00 -15.31 -26.37
CA ASN A 52 -6.58 -15.40 -26.04
C ASN A 52 -6.34 -14.97 -24.59
N ASP A 53 -5.90 -15.91 -23.77
CA ASP A 53 -5.70 -15.75 -22.33
C ASP A 53 -4.23 -15.47 -21.93
N VAL A 54 -3.32 -15.34 -22.91
CA VAL A 54 -1.88 -15.16 -22.65
C VAL A 54 -1.61 -13.97 -21.73
N VAL A 55 -2.27 -12.83 -21.97
CA VAL A 55 -2.09 -11.63 -21.15
C VAL A 55 -2.62 -11.85 -19.72
N VAL A 56 -3.73 -12.58 -19.58
CA VAL A 56 -4.31 -12.91 -18.26
C VAL A 56 -3.36 -13.80 -17.46
N VAL A 57 -2.74 -14.81 -18.09
CA VAL A 57 -1.77 -15.67 -17.41
C VAL A 57 -0.48 -14.89 -17.10
N ALA A 58 0.05 -14.16 -18.07
CA ALA A 58 1.29 -13.41 -17.96
C ALA A 58 1.23 -12.28 -16.91
N THR A 59 0.05 -11.74 -16.63
CA THR A 59 -0.14 -10.71 -15.59
C THR A 59 -0.73 -11.28 -14.30
N GLY A 60 -1.64 -12.24 -14.35
CA GLY A 60 -2.29 -12.82 -13.18
C GLY A 60 -1.34 -13.56 -12.24
N VAL A 61 -0.43 -14.37 -12.80
CA VAL A 61 0.53 -15.12 -11.99
C VAL A 61 1.51 -14.17 -11.26
N PRO A 62 2.16 -13.20 -11.94
CA PRO A 62 2.96 -12.20 -11.23
C PRO A 62 2.16 -11.36 -10.24
N HIS A 63 0.90 -11.04 -10.53
CA HIS A 63 0.04 -10.28 -9.62
C HIS A 63 -0.08 -10.99 -8.27
N GLY A 64 -0.41 -12.28 -8.28
CA GLY A 64 -0.59 -13.05 -7.04
C GLY A 64 0.65 -13.04 -6.15
N TRP A 65 1.84 -13.23 -6.73
CA TRP A 65 3.10 -13.19 -5.99
C TRP A 65 3.44 -11.78 -5.47
N LEU A 66 3.34 -10.77 -6.34
CA LEU A 66 3.64 -9.38 -5.97
C LEU A 66 2.64 -8.82 -4.96
N TYR A 67 1.39 -9.30 -4.99
CA TYR A 67 0.36 -8.94 -4.02
C TYR A 67 0.74 -9.39 -2.60
N MET A 68 1.34 -10.58 -2.43
CA MET A 68 1.84 -11.00 -1.11
C MET A 68 2.95 -10.07 -0.60
N VAL A 69 3.87 -9.68 -1.50
CA VAL A 69 4.93 -8.71 -1.15
C VAL A 69 4.33 -7.34 -0.81
N LEU A 70 3.29 -6.89 -1.53
CA LEU A 70 2.55 -5.68 -1.20
C LEU A 70 1.97 -5.75 0.21
N LEU A 71 1.31 -6.86 0.59
CA LEU A 71 0.75 -7.03 1.93
C LEU A 71 1.83 -6.96 3.01
N ILE A 72 2.99 -7.59 2.79
CA ILE A 72 4.12 -7.53 3.72
C ILE A 72 4.62 -6.09 3.87
N THR A 73 4.80 -5.35 2.78
CA THR A 73 5.24 -3.95 2.84
C THR A 73 4.20 -3.02 3.46
N ALA A 74 2.91 -3.25 3.20
CA ALA A 74 1.81 -2.52 3.82
C ALA A 74 1.73 -2.79 5.32
N TYR A 75 1.93 -4.05 5.73
CA TYR A 75 2.00 -4.44 7.14
C TYR A 75 3.20 -3.80 7.84
N ASP A 76 4.41 -3.89 7.27
CA ASP A 76 5.63 -3.26 7.83
C ASP A 76 5.44 -1.76 8.00
N LEU A 77 4.94 -1.05 6.98
CA LEU A 77 4.64 0.37 7.10
C LEU A 77 3.58 0.63 8.17
N GLY A 78 2.44 -0.07 8.09
CA GLY A 78 1.30 0.13 8.97
C GLY A 78 1.63 -0.13 10.43
N ARG A 79 2.48 -1.11 10.75
CA ARG A 79 2.91 -1.34 12.14
C ARG A 79 3.87 -0.24 12.63
N ARG A 80 4.78 0.26 11.79
CA ARG A 80 5.66 1.38 12.15
C ARG A 80 4.91 2.68 12.43
N VAL A 81 3.85 2.96 11.66
CA VAL A 81 3.02 4.15 11.88
C VAL A 81 1.76 3.89 12.70
N ARG A 82 1.64 2.70 13.30
CA ARG A 82 0.55 2.29 14.20
C ARG A 82 -0.84 2.48 13.58
N TRP A 83 -1.01 2.01 12.36
CA TRP A 83 -2.31 1.98 11.70
C TRP A 83 -3.22 0.90 12.28
N PRO A 84 -4.55 1.16 12.34
CA PRO A 84 -5.51 0.16 12.75
C PRO A 84 -5.57 -0.98 11.72
N TRP A 85 -5.84 -2.20 12.20
CA TRP A 85 -6.00 -3.39 11.35
C TRP A 85 -7.00 -3.21 10.21
N LEU A 86 -8.06 -2.43 10.45
CA LEU A 86 -9.05 -2.10 9.42
C LEU A 86 -8.41 -1.43 8.21
N ARG A 87 -7.42 -0.53 8.40
CA ARG A 87 -6.73 0.12 7.29
C ARG A 87 -5.89 -0.88 6.49
N LEU A 88 -5.26 -1.85 7.14
CA LEU A 88 -4.51 -2.91 6.45
C LEU A 88 -5.44 -3.79 5.60
N ILE A 89 -6.61 -4.13 6.13
CA ILE A 89 -7.64 -4.87 5.38
C ILE A 89 -8.13 -4.05 4.18
N LEU A 90 -8.38 -2.76 4.35
CA LEU A 90 -8.76 -1.87 3.25
C LEU A 90 -7.67 -1.78 2.18
N ILE A 91 -6.40 -1.72 2.55
CA ILE A 91 -5.28 -1.75 1.58
C ILE A 91 -5.22 -3.09 0.85
N ALA A 92 -5.43 -4.21 1.56
CA ALA A 92 -5.48 -5.53 0.96
C ALA A 92 -6.60 -5.60 -0.09
N LEU A 93 -7.82 -5.19 0.27
CA LEU A 93 -8.94 -5.13 -0.66
C LEU A 93 -8.70 -4.16 -1.83
N ALA A 94 -8.04 -3.03 -1.59
CA ALA A 94 -7.69 -2.09 -2.65
C ALA A 94 -6.68 -2.68 -3.65
N GLY A 95 -5.87 -3.66 -3.24
CA GLY A 95 -4.92 -4.34 -4.11
C GLY A 95 -5.55 -5.34 -5.09
N THR A 96 -6.84 -5.68 -4.94
CA THR A 96 -7.56 -6.61 -5.83
C THR A 96 -8.54 -5.91 -6.78
N ILE A 97 -8.85 -4.64 -6.53
CA ILE A 97 -9.75 -3.85 -7.37
C ILE A 97 -8.90 -2.89 -8.22
N PRO A 98 -9.10 -2.84 -9.55
CA PRO A 98 -8.36 -1.93 -10.41
C PRO A 98 -8.54 -0.49 -9.95
N PHE A 99 -7.45 0.28 -10.05
CA PHE A 99 -7.35 1.69 -9.65
C PHE A 99 -7.38 1.99 -8.14
N LEU A 100 -8.09 1.19 -7.33
CA LEU A 100 -8.20 1.42 -5.89
C LEU A 100 -6.84 1.34 -5.18
N SER A 101 -5.92 0.52 -5.68
CA SER A 101 -4.55 0.44 -5.16
C SER A 101 -3.83 1.81 -5.17
N PHE A 102 -4.04 2.62 -6.21
CA PHE A 102 -3.44 3.97 -6.29
C PHE A 102 -4.10 4.94 -5.30
N VAL A 103 -5.41 4.82 -5.10
CA VAL A 103 -6.14 5.62 -4.12
C VAL A 103 -5.66 5.29 -2.70
N ALA A 104 -5.53 4.00 -2.38
CA ALA A 104 -5.00 3.55 -1.11
C ALA A 104 -3.57 4.05 -0.87
N GLU A 105 -2.70 3.97 -1.89
CA GLU A 105 -1.34 4.52 -1.82
C GLU A 105 -1.34 6.03 -1.56
N HIS A 106 -2.19 6.78 -2.26
CA HIS A 106 -2.28 8.23 -2.11
C HIS A 106 -2.65 8.62 -0.67
N TYR A 107 -3.69 7.98 -0.10
CA TYR A 107 -4.11 8.25 1.28
C TYR A 107 -3.07 7.79 2.30
N ALA A 108 -2.45 6.63 2.09
CA ALA A 108 -1.34 6.14 2.90
C ALA A 108 -0.18 7.15 2.94
N THR A 109 0.26 7.63 1.77
CA THR A 109 1.35 8.60 1.66
C THR A 109 0.99 9.94 2.29
N LYS A 110 -0.24 10.41 2.13
CA LYS A 110 -0.72 11.65 2.75
C LYS A 110 -0.72 11.55 4.27
N ASP A 111 -1.23 10.44 4.83
CA ASP A 111 -1.26 10.19 6.27
C ASP A 111 0.16 10.15 6.86
N VAL A 112 1.07 9.37 6.28
CA VAL A 112 2.45 9.27 6.76
C VAL A 112 3.17 10.61 6.70
N ARG A 113 3.06 11.34 5.58
CA ARG A 113 3.68 12.68 5.46
C ARG A 113 3.12 13.68 6.46
N GLY A 114 1.81 13.64 6.72
CA GLY A 114 1.18 14.48 7.73
C GLY A 114 1.71 14.21 9.13
N ARG A 115 1.84 12.94 9.52
CA ARG A 115 2.44 12.54 10.80
C ARG A 115 3.89 12.99 10.93
N LEU A 116 4.70 12.80 9.87
CA LEU A 116 6.10 13.23 9.88
C LEU A 116 6.26 14.76 9.93
N ALA A 117 5.35 15.52 9.31
CA ALA A 117 5.37 16.99 9.36
C ALA A 117 5.01 17.52 10.75
N ALA A 118 4.08 16.86 11.45
CA ALA A 118 3.72 17.19 12.83
C ALA A 118 4.90 16.99 13.79
N LEU A 119 5.72 15.95 13.60
CA LEU A 119 6.95 15.74 14.37
C LEU A 119 8.00 16.82 14.11
N ALA A 120 8.12 17.30 12.87
CA ALA A 120 9.07 18.35 12.50
C ALA A 120 8.66 19.74 13.02
N SER A 121 7.43 19.90 13.49
CA SER A 121 6.88 21.15 14.02
C SER A 121 6.56 20.96 15.52
N PRO A 122 7.57 20.85 16.42
CA PRO A 122 7.30 20.91 17.84
C PRO A 122 6.67 22.28 18.13
N ALA A 123 5.54 22.27 18.86
CA ALA A 123 4.68 23.41 19.10
C ALA A 123 5.47 24.69 19.42
N SER A 124 5.26 25.73 18.61
CA SER A 124 5.36 27.10 19.09
C SER A 124 4.20 27.31 20.07
N ASN A 125 4.50 27.20 21.37
CA ASN A 125 3.80 27.68 22.58
C ASN A 125 3.65 26.62 23.67
#